data_AF-A0A1H2EPL7-F1
#
_entry.id   AF-A0A1H2EPL7-F1
#
_cell.length_a   1.000
_cell.length_b   1.000
_cell.length_c   1.000
_cell.angle_alpha   90.00
_cell.angle_beta   90.00
_cell.angle_gamma   90.00
#
_symmetry.space_group_name_H-M   'P 1'
#
loop_
_entity.id
_entity.type
_entity.pdbx_description
1 polymer ?
#
loop_
_entity_poly.entity_id
_entity_poly.type
_entity_poly.pdbx_seq_one_letter_code
_entity_poly.pdbx_strand_id
1 'polypeptide(L)'
;MVSDGVLDAMHAALAAASAALAVPELRRNETLDSALEVVEAGASAWANFVDGDVERIDQSLGGGFEYELRQTALVEIVVHAATDAERRAALAAIVNTHVDAIGADPTLGDTVSLWEIVELQRDNLAETGVPNIKGATLTIAAEFIADRPV
;
A
#
# COMPACT_ATOMS: atom_id res chain seq x y z
N MET A 1 9.69 9.82 -16.84
CA MET A 1 9.21 9.63 -15.44
C MET A 1 10.02 8.52 -14.81
N VAL A 2 10.25 8.52 -13.48
CA VAL A 2 11.07 7.50 -12.81
C VAL A 2 10.29 6.82 -11.69
N SER A 3 10.60 5.54 -11.44
CA SER A 3 9.96 4.65 -10.46
C SER A 3 9.76 5.32 -9.09
N ASP A 4 10.78 5.99 -8.55
CA ASP A 4 10.71 6.69 -7.25
C ASP A 4 9.58 7.73 -7.20
N GLY A 5 9.35 8.46 -8.29
CA GLY A 5 8.28 9.47 -8.35
C GLY A 5 6.88 8.86 -8.34
N VAL A 6 6.73 7.66 -8.89
CA VAL A 6 5.47 6.90 -8.84
C VAL A 6 5.23 6.40 -7.41
N LEU A 7 6.25 5.85 -6.77
CA LEU A 7 6.18 5.41 -5.37
C LEU A 7 5.85 6.56 -4.41
N ASP A 8 6.47 7.73 -4.60
CA ASP A 8 6.19 8.94 -3.84
C ASP A 8 4.72 9.39 -4.01
N ALA A 9 4.21 9.37 -5.24
CA ALA A 9 2.82 9.74 -5.55
C ALA A 9 1.82 8.76 -4.92
N MET A 10 2.07 7.45 -5.02
CA MET A 10 1.27 6.41 -4.40
C MET A 10 1.24 6.57 -2.87
N HIS A 11 2.41 6.72 -2.24
CA HIS A 11 2.51 6.91 -0.79
C HIS A 11 1.78 8.18 -0.34
N ALA A 12 1.97 9.30 -1.02
CA ALA A 12 1.32 10.57 -0.67
C ALA A 12 -0.21 10.47 -0.77
N ALA A 13 -0.75 9.85 -1.82
CA ALA A 13 -2.18 9.69 -2.00
C ALA A 13 -2.80 8.83 -0.87
N LEU A 14 -2.17 7.71 -0.54
CA LEU A 14 -2.66 6.81 0.51
C LEU A 14 -2.45 7.40 1.91
N ALA A 15 -1.35 8.10 2.16
CA ALA A 15 -1.10 8.79 3.43
C ALA A 15 -2.10 9.93 3.67
N ALA A 16 -2.47 10.68 2.63
CA ALA A 16 -3.52 11.69 2.72
C ALA A 16 -4.88 11.07 3.07
N ALA A 17 -5.23 9.93 2.46
CA ALA A 17 -6.44 9.19 2.82
C ALA A 17 -6.39 8.69 4.27
N SER A 18 -5.23 8.20 4.71
CA SER A 18 -5.03 7.77 6.09
C SER A 18 -5.13 8.90 7.12
N ALA A 19 -4.76 10.13 6.77
CA ALA A 19 -4.88 11.27 7.69
C ALA A 19 -6.33 11.79 7.77
N ALA A 20 -7.12 11.63 6.72
CA ALA A 20 -8.49 12.15 6.64
C ALA A 20 -9.51 11.32 7.43
N LEU A 21 -9.28 10.02 7.54
CA LEU A 21 -10.07 9.07 8.33
C LEU A 21 -9.20 8.64 9.50
N ALA A 22 -9.75 8.43 10.71
CA ALA A 22 -8.95 8.13 11.91
C ALA A 22 -8.29 6.73 11.91
N VAL A 23 -7.67 6.35 10.80
CA VAL A 23 -6.84 5.17 10.57
C VAL A 23 -5.37 5.53 10.87
N PRO A 24 -4.48 4.56 11.10
CA PRO A 24 -3.10 4.86 11.46
C PRO A 24 -2.39 5.64 10.35
N GLU A 25 -1.45 6.48 10.76
CA GLU A 25 -0.48 7.09 9.85
C GLU A 25 0.17 6.02 8.97
N LEU A 26 0.21 6.28 7.66
CA LEU A 26 0.88 5.41 6.70
C LEU A 26 2.37 5.72 6.67
N ARG A 27 3.15 4.91 7.38
CA ARG A 27 4.62 4.97 7.37
C ARG A 27 5.18 4.45 6.06
N ARG A 28 6.49 4.58 5.86
CA ARG A 28 7.16 4.08 4.65
C ARG A 28 8.48 3.39 4.96
N ASN A 29 8.64 2.17 4.42
CA ASN A 29 9.84 1.34 4.53
C ASN A 29 10.29 1.08 5.98
N GLU A 30 9.34 1.06 6.93
CA GLU A 30 9.60 0.70 8.33
C GLU A 30 9.61 -0.82 8.52
N THR A 31 10.21 -1.28 9.62
CA THR A 31 10.30 -2.72 9.94
C THR A 31 9.05 -3.22 10.67
N LEU A 32 8.79 -4.53 10.58
CA LEU A 32 7.71 -5.17 11.34
C LEU A 32 7.91 -5.06 12.86
N ASP A 33 9.15 -4.99 13.34
CA ASP A 33 9.45 -4.78 14.76
C ASP A 33 8.88 -3.44 15.26
N SER A 34 8.96 -2.39 14.44
CA SER A 34 8.34 -1.09 14.75
C SER A 34 6.82 -1.18 14.89
N ALA A 35 6.17 -2.08 14.14
CA ALA A 35 4.75 -2.32 14.24
C ALA A 35 4.39 -2.92 15.61
N LEU A 36 5.18 -3.88 16.08
CA LEU A 36 4.98 -4.49 17.40
C LEU A 36 5.18 -3.49 18.53
N GLU A 37 6.25 -2.68 18.48
CA GLU A 37 6.49 -1.64 19.49
C GLU A 37 5.32 -0.65 19.59
N VAL A 38 4.78 -0.21 18.46
CA VAL A 38 3.65 0.72 18.40
C VAL A 38 2.37 0.08 18.95
N VAL A 39 2.09 -1.18 18.61
CA VAL A 39 0.91 -1.91 19.10
C VAL A 39 1.03 -2.21 20.60
N GLU A 40 2.20 -2.63 21.07
CA GLU A 40 2.48 -2.86 22.51
C GLU A 40 2.39 -1.56 23.33
N ALA A 41 2.74 -0.41 22.74
CA ALA A 41 2.54 0.91 23.33
C ALA A 41 1.06 1.34 23.40
N GLY A 42 0.13 0.53 22.85
CA GLY A 42 -1.31 0.72 22.98
C GLY A 42 -2.02 1.22 21.73
N ALA A 43 -1.35 1.30 20.58
CA ALA A 43 -2.02 1.63 19.32
C ALA A 43 -2.98 0.52 18.89
N SER A 44 -4.14 0.91 18.36
CA SER A 44 -5.14 -0.04 17.82
C SER A 44 -4.79 -0.54 16.42
N ALA A 45 -3.91 0.17 15.70
CA ALA A 45 -3.48 -0.21 14.37
C ALA A 45 -2.16 0.45 13.98
N TRP A 46 -1.49 -0.14 12.99
CA TRP A 46 -0.27 0.32 12.35
C TRP A 46 -0.36 0.00 10.85
N ALA A 47 0.16 0.89 10.01
CA ALA A 47 0.24 0.70 8.56
C ALA A 47 1.58 1.20 8.02
N ASN A 48 2.10 0.50 7.01
CA ASN A 48 3.39 0.79 6.40
C ASN A 48 3.35 0.51 4.91
N PHE A 49 3.84 1.47 4.13
CA PHE A 49 4.04 1.36 2.71
C PHE A 49 5.45 0.86 2.44
N VAL A 50 5.58 -0.28 1.78
CA VAL A 50 6.87 -0.85 1.40
C VAL A 50 7.05 -0.66 -0.10
N ASP A 51 8.13 0.02 -0.47
CA ASP A 51 8.50 0.22 -1.86
C ASP A 51 8.78 -1.14 -2.51
N GLY A 52 8.10 -1.39 -3.63
CA GLY A 52 8.31 -2.61 -4.41
C GLY A 52 9.17 -2.37 -5.65
N ASP A 53 9.25 -3.40 -6.47
CA ASP A 53 10.05 -3.38 -7.69
C ASP A 53 9.26 -2.86 -8.89
N VAL A 54 10.00 -2.39 -9.89
CA VAL A 54 9.49 -2.03 -11.20
C VAL A 54 9.71 -3.18 -12.18
N GLU A 55 8.64 -3.57 -12.87
CA GLU A 55 8.70 -4.54 -13.96
C GLU A 55 8.41 -3.86 -15.30
N ARG A 56 9.03 -4.35 -16.37
CA ARG A 56 8.70 -3.93 -17.73
C ARG A 56 7.61 -4.84 -18.28
N ILE A 57 6.45 -4.26 -18.59
CA ILE A 57 5.29 -4.98 -19.12
C ILE A 57 5.37 -5.10 -20.64
N ASP A 58 5.70 -3.99 -21.33
CA ASP A 58 5.81 -3.95 -22.78
C ASP A 58 6.86 -2.92 -23.27
N GLN A 59 7.23 -3.02 -24.54
CA GLN A 59 8.06 -2.07 -25.25
C GLN A 59 7.46 -1.84 -26.64
N SER A 60 6.92 -0.64 -26.87
CA SER A 60 6.45 -0.27 -28.21
C SER A 60 7.64 -0.24 -29.18
N LEU A 61 7.62 -1.11 -30.20
CA LEU A 61 8.68 -1.23 -31.21
C LEU A 61 8.56 -0.20 -32.34
N GLY A 62 7.58 0.72 -32.29
CA GLY A 62 7.30 1.63 -33.41
C GLY A 62 6.77 2.99 -32.98
N GLY A 63 7.65 3.95 -32.70
CA GLY A 63 7.30 5.38 -32.69
C GLY A 63 8.13 6.28 -31.80
N GLY A 64 8.64 5.73 -30.70
CA GLY A 64 9.47 6.42 -29.69
C GLY A 64 9.89 5.37 -28.68
N PHE A 65 11.04 5.52 -28.04
CA PHE A 65 11.51 4.58 -27.01
C PHE A 65 10.66 4.77 -25.74
N GLU A 66 9.43 4.27 -25.77
CA GLU A 66 8.48 4.32 -24.66
C GLU A 66 8.40 2.91 -24.05
N TYR A 67 8.70 2.83 -22.76
CA TYR A 67 8.65 1.62 -21.96
C TYR A 67 7.38 1.67 -21.12
N GLU A 68 6.53 0.66 -21.27
CA GLU A 68 5.39 0.45 -20.38
C GLU A 68 5.88 -0.33 -19.17
N LEU A 69 5.84 0.31 -18.01
CA LEU A 69 6.36 -0.20 -16.76
C LEU A 69 5.22 -0.36 -15.76
N ARG A 70 5.31 -1.38 -14.89
CA ARG A 70 4.47 -1.54 -13.71
C ARG A 70 5.33 -1.37 -12.47
N GLN A 71 5.02 -0.38 -11.66
CA GLN A 71 5.53 -0.24 -10.31
C GLN A 71 4.65 -1.03 -9.36
N THR A 72 5.25 -1.82 -8.48
CA THR A 72 4.54 -2.47 -7.37
C THR A 72 4.91 -1.83 -6.04
N ALA A 73 4.01 -1.90 -5.07
CA ALA A 73 4.25 -1.56 -3.69
C ALA A 73 3.36 -2.41 -2.78
N LEU A 74 3.77 -2.57 -1.52
CA LEU A 74 2.98 -3.27 -0.51
C LEU A 74 2.48 -2.28 0.54
N VAL A 75 1.29 -2.52 1.08
CA VAL A 75 0.82 -1.88 2.30
C VAL A 75 0.60 -2.95 3.35
N GLU A 76 1.50 -2.99 4.32
CA GLU A 76 1.41 -3.85 5.49
C GLU A 76 0.50 -3.19 6.53
N ILE A 77 -0.44 -3.96 7.07
CA ILE A 77 -1.43 -3.49 8.02
C ILE A 77 -1.44 -4.44 9.21
N VAL A 78 -1.30 -3.88 10.41
CA VAL A 78 -1.41 -4.60 11.68
C VAL A 78 -2.51 -3.95 12.49
N VAL A 79 -3.48 -4.74 12.97
CA VAL A 79 -4.56 -4.24 13.84
C VAL A 79 -4.60 -5.03 15.14
N HIS A 80 -4.89 -4.33 16.23
CA HIS A 80 -5.00 -4.88 17.57
C HIS A 80 -6.32 -4.48 18.21
N ALA A 81 -7.10 -5.47 18.65
CA ALA A 81 -8.36 -5.27 19.38
C ALA A 81 -8.73 -6.51 20.16
N ALA A 82 -9.52 -6.37 21.22
CA ALA A 82 -9.85 -7.47 22.14
C ALA A 82 -10.58 -8.63 21.43
N THR A 83 -11.49 -8.31 20.50
CA THR A 83 -12.27 -9.31 19.79
C THR A 83 -11.86 -9.44 18.33
N ASP A 84 -12.06 -10.65 17.79
CA ASP A 84 -11.81 -10.94 16.38
C ASP A 84 -12.75 -10.15 15.43
N ALA A 85 -13.97 -9.83 15.89
CA ALA A 85 -14.91 -9.01 15.14
C ALA A 85 -14.40 -7.56 15.00
N GLU A 86 -13.89 -6.97 16.08
CA GLU A 86 -13.33 -5.61 16.06
C GLU A 86 -12.08 -5.55 15.16
N ARG A 87 -11.20 -6.54 15.22
CA ARG A 87 -10.02 -6.61 14.34
C ARG A 87 -10.41 -6.69 12.87
N ARG A 88 -11.41 -7.52 12.53
CA ARG A 88 -11.91 -7.59 11.14
C ARG A 88 -12.51 -6.27 10.69
N ALA A 89 -13.29 -5.60 11.55
CA ALA A 89 -13.90 -4.32 11.22
C ALA A 89 -12.84 -3.23 11.02
N ALA A 90 -11.83 -3.16 11.89
CA ALA A 90 -10.71 -2.22 11.78
C ALA A 90 -9.91 -2.44 10.48
N LEU A 91 -9.55 -3.70 10.19
CA LEU A 91 -8.85 -4.04 8.96
C LEU A 91 -9.67 -3.66 7.72
N ALA A 92 -10.96 -3.99 7.71
CA ALA A 92 -11.84 -3.65 6.59
C ALA A 92 -11.96 -2.14 6.38
N ALA A 93 -12.01 -1.35 7.46
CA ALA A 93 -12.06 0.11 7.38
C ALA A 93 -10.79 0.70 6.71
N ILE A 94 -9.60 0.20 7.08
CA ILE A 94 -8.33 0.63 6.48
C ILE A 94 -8.28 0.26 4.99
N VAL A 95 -8.62 -0.99 4.66
CA VAL A 95 -8.63 -1.46 3.26
C VAL A 95 -9.60 -0.64 2.42
N ASN A 96 -10.83 -0.42 2.90
CA ASN A 96 -11.83 0.37 2.17
C ASN A 96 -11.38 1.82 1.98
N THR A 97 -10.70 2.41 2.97
CA THR A 97 -10.12 3.76 2.84
C THR A 97 -9.15 3.84 1.67
N HIS A 98 -8.28 2.83 1.51
CA HIS A 98 -7.34 2.80 0.38
C HIS A 98 -8.01 2.51 -0.95
N VAL A 99 -9.03 1.63 -0.98
CA VAL A 99 -9.85 1.39 -2.18
C VAL A 99 -10.54 2.68 -2.63
N ASP A 100 -11.17 3.40 -1.70
CA ASP A 100 -11.88 4.64 -2.01
C ASP A 100 -10.91 5.74 -2.49
N ALA A 101 -9.70 5.81 -1.90
CA ALA A 101 -8.65 6.74 -2.33
C ALA A 101 -8.19 6.48 -3.77
N ILE A 102 -7.93 5.20 -4.11
CA ILE A 102 -7.57 4.79 -5.48
C ILE A 102 -8.71 5.08 -6.45
N GLY A 103 -9.95 4.75 -6.08
CA GLY A 103 -11.12 4.99 -6.91
C GLY A 103 -11.44 6.48 -7.14
N ALA A 104 -11.05 7.35 -6.21
CA ALA A 104 -11.23 8.79 -6.35
C ALA A 104 -10.24 9.45 -7.33
N ASP A 105 -9.05 8.87 -7.50
CA ASP A 105 -8.02 9.36 -8.41
C ASP A 105 -7.23 8.18 -9.04
N PRO A 106 -7.81 7.49 -10.04
CA PRO A 106 -7.21 6.29 -10.62
C PRO A 106 -5.99 6.56 -11.51
N THR A 107 -5.63 7.82 -11.74
CA THR A 107 -4.45 8.20 -12.54
C THR A 107 -3.38 8.92 -11.72
N LEU A 108 -3.57 9.07 -10.40
CA LEU A 108 -2.68 9.84 -9.52
C LEU A 108 -2.38 11.23 -10.10
N GLY A 109 -3.43 11.95 -10.50
CA GLY A 109 -3.29 13.25 -11.15
C GLY A 109 -2.53 13.18 -12.48
N ASP A 110 -2.85 12.19 -13.30
CA ASP A 110 -2.22 11.89 -14.60
C ASP A 110 -0.73 11.49 -14.51
N THR A 111 -0.27 11.10 -13.31
CA THR A 111 1.08 10.54 -13.12
C THR A 111 1.17 9.13 -13.68
N VAL A 112 0.11 8.34 -13.57
CA VAL A 112 0.08 6.93 -14.02
C VAL A 112 -1.11 6.72 -14.95
N SER A 113 -1.05 5.73 -15.82
CA SER A 113 -2.19 5.36 -16.67
C SER A 113 -3.27 4.65 -15.86
N LEU A 114 -2.86 3.90 -14.84
CA LEU A 114 -3.72 3.18 -13.92
C LEU A 114 -2.94 2.88 -12.64
N TRP A 115 -3.61 2.90 -11.50
CA TRP A 115 -3.17 2.18 -10.32
C TRP A 115 -4.34 1.45 -9.66
N GLU A 116 -4.07 0.28 -9.09
CA GLU A 116 -5.09 -0.58 -8.49
C GLU A 116 -4.51 -1.48 -7.39
N ILE A 117 -5.40 -2.01 -6.55
CA ILE A 117 -5.07 -3.09 -5.63
C ILE A 117 -5.18 -4.41 -6.38
N VAL A 118 -4.07 -5.10 -6.55
CA VAL A 118 -4.01 -6.36 -7.28
C VAL A 118 -4.16 -7.59 -6.37
N GLU A 119 -3.81 -7.44 -5.09
CA GLU A 119 -3.90 -8.54 -4.12
C GLU A 119 -4.18 -8.03 -2.70
N LEU A 120 -4.93 -8.83 -1.94
CA LEU A 120 -5.08 -8.69 -0.50
C LEU A 120 -4.79 -10.04 0.15
N GLN A 121 -3.61 -10.16 0.75
CA GLN A 121 -3.25 -11.30 1.57
C GLN A 121 -3.64 -11.00 3.02
N ARG A 122 -4.47 -11.86 3.61
CA ARG A 122 -4.84 -11.77 5.02
C ARG A 122 -4.02 -12.78 5.79
N ASP A 123 -3.13 -12.27 6.63
CA ASP A 123 -2.38 -13.14 7.51
C ASP A 123 -3.14 -13.31 8.81
N ASN A 124 -3.54 -14.57 9.07
CA ASN A 124 -3.85 -14.99 10.42
C ASN A 124 -2.52 -15.16 11.17
N LEU A 125 -1.79 -14.06 11.40
CA LEU A 125 -0.63 -14.00 12.30
C LEU A 125 -1.13 -14.25 13.73
N ALA A 126 -1.40 -15.51 14.04
CA ALA A 126 -1.85 -15.98 15.35
C ALA A 126 -0.98 -17.12 15.89
N GLU A 127 0.03 -17.60 15.15
CA GLU A 127 0.80 -18.77 15.60
C GLU A 127 2.12 -18.42 16.29
N THR A 128 2.69 -17.23 16.06
CA THR A 128 3.91 -16.77 16.74
C THR A 128 3.91 -15.25 16.91
N GLY A 129 3.41 -14.74 18.05
CA GLY A 129 3.43 -13.29 18.33
C GLY A 129 2.53 -12.81 19.47
N VAL A 130 2.32 -11.49 19.51
CA VAL A 130 1.48 -10.76 20.48
C VAL A 130 0.02 -11.18 20.32
N PRO A 131 -0.70 -11.51 21.41
CA PRO A 131 -2.10 -11.92 21.33
C PRO A 131 -2.96 -10.78 20.79
N ASN A 132 -4.12 -11.12 20.22
CA ASN A 132 -5.11 -10.14 19.76
C ASN A 132 -4.65 -9.25 18.60
N ILE A 133 -3.75 -9.73 17.76
CA ILE A 133 -3.34 -9.06 16.53
C ILE A 133 -3.96 -9.74 15.30
N LYS A 134 -4.14 -8.95 14.24
CA LYS A 134 -4.38 -9.45 12.89
C LYS A 134 -3.55 -8.65 11.88
N GLY A 135 -2.94 -9.35 10.93
CA GLY A 135 -2.16 -8.75 9.85
C GLY A 135 -2.86 -8.84 8.50
N ALA A 136 -2.50 -7.95 7.59
CA ALA A 136 -2.78 -8.08 6.17
C ALA A 136 -1.76 -7.32 5.34
N THR A 137 -1.56 -7.78 4.12
CA THR A 137 -0.74 -7.10 3.12
C THR A 137 -1.59 -6.83 1.89
N LEU A 138 -1.64 -5.58 1.47
CA LEU A 138 -2.22 -5.16 0.20
C LEU A 138 -1.09 -4.99 -0.82
N THR A 139 -1.24 -5.57 -2.00
CA THR A 139 -0.34 -5.31 -3.12
C THR A 139 -1.01 -4.29 -4.04
N ILE A 140 -0.30 -3.20 -4.31
CA ILE A 140 -0.75 -2.11 -5.18
C ILE A 140 0.17 -2.08 -6.40
N ALA A 141 -0.42 -1.97 -7.58
CA ALA A 141 0.30 -1.83 -8.83
C ALA A 141 -0.06 -0.49 -9.47
N ALA A 142 0.92 0.15 -10.10
CA ALA A 142 0.73 1.36 -10.89
C ALA A 142 1.47 1.25 -12.22
N GLU A 143 0.78 1.54 -13.32
CA GLU A 143 1.31 1.45 -14.68
C GLU A 143 1.67 2.85 -15.21
N PHE A 144 2.86 2.99 -15.79
CA PHE A 144 3.34 4.27 -16.31
C PHE A 144 4.25 4.11 -17.51
N ILE A 145 4.36 5.18 -18.29
CA ILE A 145 5.24 5.24 -19.46
C ILE A 145 6.53 5.97 -19.08
N ALA A 146 7.67 5.32 -19.35
CA ALA A 146 8.98 5.92 -19.20
C ALA A 146 9.66 6.10 -20.57
N ASP A 147 10.39 7.21 -20.71
CA ASP A 147 11.19 7.57 -21.88
C ASP A 147 12.57 6.89 -21.90
N ARG A 148 12.89 6.13 -20.85
CA ARG A 148 14.17 5.45 -20.63
C ARG A 148 13.95 4.13 -19.88
N PRO A 149 14.82 3.12 -20.10
CA PRO A 149 14.82 1.94 -19.25
C PRO A 149 15.25 2.31 -17.82
N VAL A 150 14.64 1.65 -16.84
CA VAL A 150 14.93 1.72 -15.40
C VAL A 150 15.95 0.64 -15.00
#